data_AF-A0A381YBK5-F1
#
_entry.id   AF-A0A381YBK5-F1
#
_cell.length_a   1.000
_cell.length_b   1.000
_cell.length_c   1.000
_cell.angle_alpha   90.00
_cell.angle_beta   90.00
_cell.angle_gamma   90.00
#
_symmetry.space_group_name_H-M   'P 1'
#
loop_
_entity.id
_entity.type
_entity.pdbx_description
1 polymer ?
#
loop_
_entity_poly.entity_id
_entity_poly.type
_entity_poly.pdbx_seq_one_letter_code
_entity_poly.pdbx_strand_id
1 'polypeptide(L)'
;MGTTAEYNSTAGRVVIDENEGHPGIKATTLSYGQINDEMLAMLDKPRPSYYLLLLGFLMALGLGVLSFAIQVDVGIGYSGISHPIAWGFYITNFVFWIGIGHAGTLISAVFYLTRAPWRTAIYRSAEAMTVFAVFTAGLFPLVHIGRPWLAFWLIPYPNERMLWVNFKSPLLWDVFAVTTYMSVSIMFFILGLIPDLAILRDEAARKGKKLKALLYAPMALAWRGTNHQWVHYMRGYLIFAALATPLVFSVHSIVSWDFAMSSVPGWHTTIFAPYFVAGAIFSGLSMVLTVLIPIRAVFGLQDYITNHV
;
A
#
# COMPACT_ATOMS: atom_id res chain seq x y z
N MET A 1 24.92 -51.81 22.38
CA MET A 1 25.14 -50.36 22.10
C MET A 1 24.56 -50.08 20.73
N GLY A 2 23.43 -49.39 20.65
CA GLY A 2 22.86 -48.96 19.38
C GLY A 2 23.72 -47.86 18.79
N THR A 3 24.13 -48.00 17.53
CA THR A 3 24.82 -46.96 16.77
C THR A 3 23.89 -45.75 16.65
N THR A 4 24.39 -44.57 17.04
CA THR A 4 23.70 -43.30 16.85
C THR A 4 23.41 -43.10 15.37
N ALA A 5 22.16 -42.78 15.02
CA ALA A 5 21.75 -42.50 13.64
C ALA A 5 22.68 -41.44 13.02
N GLU A 6 23.21 -41.73 11.84
CA GLU A 6 24.03 -40.77 11.09
C GLU A 6 23.23 -39.49 10.82
N TYR A 7 23.80 -38.35 11.21
CA TYR A 7 23.24 -37.04 10.92
C TYR A 7 23.32 -36.79 9.41
N ASN A 8 22.20 -36.94 8.72
CA ASN A 8 22.09 -36.61 7.31
C ASN A 8 21.94 -35.08 7.15
N SER A 9 23.03 -34.42 6.75
CA SER A 9 23.10 -32.95 6.57
C SER A 9 22.22 -32.42 5.42
N THR A 10 21.62 -33.29 4.62
CA THR A 10 20.67 -32.95 3.54
C THR A 10 19.23 -33.41 3.84
N ALA A 11 18.96 -34.11 4.95
CA ALA A 11 17.60 -34.47 5.33
C ALA A 11 16.78 -33.19 5.64
N GLY A 12 15.83 -32.88 4.76
CA GLY A 12 14.98 -31.69 4.85
C GLY A 12 15.53 -30.44 4.15
N ARG A 13 16.72 -30.49 3.54
CA ARG A 13 17.17 -29.43 2.64
C ARG A 13 16.64 -29.68 1.24
N VAL A 14 15.70 -28.84 0.82
CA VAL A 14 15.32 -28.74 -0.58
C VAL A 14 16.53 -28.24 -1.36
N VAL A 15 17.14 -29.12 -2.15
CA VAL A 15 18.19 -28.74 -3.10
C VAL A 15 17.49 -27.94 -4.20
N ILE A 16 17.72 -26.63 -4.22
CA ILE A 16 17.20 -25.75 -5.27
C ILE A 16 18.13 -25.96 -6.48
N ASP A 17 17.70 -26.78 -7.43
CA ASP A 17 18.32 -26.79 -8.75
C ASP A 17 17.80 -25.55 -9.50
N GLU A 18 18.71 -24.66 -9.90
CA GLU A 18 18.37 -23.45 -10.66
C GLU A 18 17.71 -23.78 -12.01
N ASN A 19 17.86 -25.01 -12.51
CA ASN A 19 17.26 -25.50 -13.76
C ASN A 19 15.92 -26.23 -13.57
N GLU A 20 15.61 -26.75 -12.36
CA GLU A 20 14.34 -27.45 -12.08
C GLU A 20 13.34 -26.58 -11.28
N GLY A 21 13.76 -25.38 -10.87
CA GLY A 21 12.91 -24.47 -10.10
C GLY A 21 12.75 -24.90 -8.64
N HIS A 22 12.07 -24.09 -7.84
CA HIS A 22 11.75 -24.45 -6.46
C HIS A 22 10.64 -25.53 -6.45
N PRO A 23 10.84 -26.68 -5.78
CA PRO A 23 9.80 -27.69 -5.64
C PRO A 23 8.51 -27.07 -5.08
N GLY A 24 7.42 -27.17 -5.85
CA GLY A 24 6.12 -26.62 -5.48
C GLY A 24 5.80 -25.20 -5.99
N ILE A 25 6.73 -24.51 -6.67
CA ILE A 25 6.49 -23.18 -7.28
C ILE A 25 6.75 -23.25 -8.79
N LYS A 26 5.72 -23.61 -9.55
CA LYS A 26 5.81 -23.77 -11.01
C LYS A 26 6.25 -22.50 -11.75
N ALA A 27 5.99 -21.31 -11.22
CA ALA A 27 6.50 -20.07 -11.82
C ALA A 27 8.03 -20.02 -11.95
N THR A 28 8.77 -20.76 -11.11
CA THR A 28 10.24 -20.83 -11.19
C THR A 28 10.76 -21.64 -12.38
N THR A 29 9.91 -22.45 -13.03
CA THR A 29 10.25 -23.19 -14.25
C THR A 29 9.86 -22.43 -15.52
N LEU A 30 9.19 -21.27 -15.41
CA LEU A 30 8.74 -20.48 -16.55
C LEU A 30 9.88 -19.61 -17.09
N SER A 31 9.94 -19.46 -18.41
CA SER A 31 10.86 -18.50 -19.03
C SER A 31 10.39 -17.06 -18.79
N TYR A 32 11.33 -16.11 -18.76
CA TYR A 32 11.00 -14.68 -18.59
C TYR A 32 9.98 -14.16 -19.64
N GLY A 33 10.03 -14.68 -20.87
CA GLY A 33 9.07 -14.32 -21.92
C GLY A 33 7.66 -14.79 -21.60
N GLN A 34 7.50 -16.03 -21.12
CA GLN A 34 6.21 -16.59 -20.70
C GLN A 34 5.61 -15.80 -19.54
N ILE A 35 6.41 -15.48 -18.52
CA ILE A 35 5.97 -14.66 -17.39
C ILE A 35 5.45 -13.33 -17.90
N ASN A 36 6.20 -12.67 -18.78
CA ASN A 36 5.80 -11.39 -19.34
C ASN A 36 4.47 -11.49 -20.11
N ASP A 37 4.33 -12.47 -20.99
CA ASP A 37 3.12 -12.67 -21.80
C ASP A 37 1.88 -12.95 -20.91
N GLU A 38 2.03 -13.76 -19.87
CA GLU A 38 0.96 -14.05 -18.90
C GLU A 38 0.57 -12.81 -18.08
N MET A 39 1.56 -12.02 -17.63
CA MET A 39 1.29 -10.76 -16.91
C MET A 39 0.57 -9.73 -17.81
N LEU A 40 0.98 -9.64 -19.07
CA LEU A 40 0.37 -8.74 -20.06
C LEU A 40 -1.05 -9.17 -20.46
N ALA A 41 -1.34 -10.47 -20.47
CA ALA A 41 -2.67 -11.00 -20.77
C ALA A 41 -3.72 -10.53 -19.75
N MET A 42 -3.32 -10.23 -18.50
CA MET A 42 -4.22 -9.65 -17.50
C MET A 42 -4.73 -8.25 -17.86
N LEU A 43 -4.05 -7.54 -18.77
CA LEU A 43 -4.40 -6.20 -19.24
C LEU A 43 -5.25 -6.20 -20.52
N ASP A 44 -5.61 -7.38 -21.02
CA ASP A 44 -6.55 -7.49 -22.13
C ASP A 44 -7.98 -7.14 -21.71
N LYS A 45 -8.91 -7.14 -22.68
CA LYS A 45 -10.26 -6.61 -22.49
C LYS A 45 -10.94 -7.30 -21.29
N PRO A 46 -11.39 -6.54 -20.28
CA PRO A 46 -11.95 -7.14 -19.07
C PRO A 46 -13.29 -7.81 -19.37
N ARG A 47 -13.66 -8.79 -18.54
CA ARG A 47 -14.96 -9.45 -18.62
C ARG A 47 -16.09 -8.45 -18.32
N PRO A 48 -17.31 -8.63 -18.87
CA PRO A 48 -18.45 -7.74 -18.60
C PRO A 48 -18.74 -7.49 -17.11
N SER A 49 -18.49 -8.50 -16.26
CA SER A 49 -18.64 -8.40 -14.80
C SER A 49 -17.79 -7.30 -14.17
N TYR A 50 -16.61 -6.99 -14.73
CA TYR A 50 -15.77 -5.89 -14.27
C TYR A 50 -16.48 -4.54 -14.39
N TYR A 51 -17.21 -4.31 -15.50
CA TYR A 51 -17.94 -3.06 -15.70
C TYR A 51 -19.13 -2.92 -14.74
N LEU A 52 -19.77 -4.03 -14.36
CA LEU A 52 -20.82 -4.02 -13.34
C LEU A 52 -20.25 -3.69 -11.95
N LEU A 53 -19.10 -4.27 -11.59
CA LEU A 53 -18.40 -3.91 -10.36
C LEU A 53 -17.98 -2.44 -10.35
N LEU A 54 -17.40 -1.96 -11.45
CA LEU A 54 -16.99 -0.56 -11.61
C LEU A 54 -18.19 0.38 -11.47
N LEU A 55 -19.32 0.06 -12.09
CA LEU A 55 -20.56 0.83 -11.93
C LEU A 55 -21.02 0.85 -10.47
N GLY A 56 -20.99 -0.29 -9.77
CA GLY A 56 -21.27 -0.38 -8.34
C GLY A 56 -20.38 0.53 -7.50
N PHE A 57 -19.07 0.52 -7.75
CA PHE A 57 -18.11 1.40 -7.08
C PHE A 57 -18.36 2.88 -7.37
N LEU A 58 -18.65 3.24 -8.63
CA LEU A 58 -18.94 4.63 -9.01
C LEU A 58 -20.25 5.12 -8.37
N MET A 59 -21.27 4.27 -8.25
CA MET A 59 -22.50 4.60 -7.53
C MET A 59 -22.24 4.81 -6.04
N ALA A 60 -21.48 3.92 -5.39
CA ALA A 60 -21.10 4.07 -3.98
C ALA A 60 -20.28 5.34 -3.73
N LEU A 61 -19.32 5.65 -4.61
CA LEU A 61 -18.56 6.88 -4.58
C LEU A 61 -19.46 8.11 -4.75
N GLY A 62 -20.40 8.07 -5.69
CA GLY A 62 -21.39 9.13 -5.91
C GLY A 62 -22.27 9.38 -4.67
N LEU A 63 -22.72 8.32 -4.01
CA LEU A 63 -23.44 8.41 -2.74
C LEU A 63 -22.57 9.02 -1.63
N GLY A 64 -21.29 8.66 -1.57
CA GLY A 64 -20.32 9.26 -0.64
C GLY A 64 -20.13 10.76 -0.86
N VAL A 65 -19.95 11.18 -2.12
CA VAL A 65 -19.83 12.61 -2.50
C VAL A 65 -21.10 13.38 -2.18
N LEU A 66 -22.27 12.82 -2.48
CA LEU A 66 -23.56 13.43 -2.15
C LEU A 66 -23.73 13.59 -0.63
N SER A 67 -23.41 12.55 0.14
CA SER A 67 -23.48 12.57 1.61
C SER A 67 -22.55 13.62 2.20
N PHE A 68 -21.33 13.75 1.65
CA PHE A 68 -20.39 14.78 2.07
C PHE A 68 -20.87 16.18 1.71
N ALA A 69 -21.45 16.39 0.53
CA ALA A 69 -22.03 17.67 0.14
C ALA A 69 -23.15 18.11 1.09
N ILE A 70 -24.05 17.19 1.46
CA ILE A 70 -25.11 17.45 2.45
C ILE A 70 -24.50 17.78 3.82
N GLN A 71 -23.47 17.05 4.26
CA GLN A 71 -22.80 17.36 5.52
C GLN A 71 -22.14 18.75 5.52
N VAL A 72 -21.53 19.16 4.42
CA VAL A 72 -20.90 20.48 4.31
C VAL A 72 -21.95 21.60 4.41
N ASP A 73 -23.14 21.38 3.86
CA ASP A 73 -24.24 22.34 3.87
C ASP A 73 -24.98 22.39 5.23
N VAL A 74 -25.35 21.22 5.78
CA VAL A 74 -26.12 21.10 7.03
C VAL A 74 -25.24 21.19 8.28
N GLY A 75 -23.97 20.78 8.17
CA GLY A 75 -23.00 20.73 9.24
C GLY A 75 -22.64 19.31 9.72
N ILE A 76 -21.52 19.21 10.43
CA ILE A 76 -20.91 17.93 10.87
C ILE A 76 -21.83 17.09 11.78
N GLY A 77 -22.79 17.71 12.48
CA GLY A 77 -23.76 17.00 13.33
C GLY A 77 -24.64 16.01 12.56
N TYR A 78 -24.82 16.20 11.25
CA TYR A 78 -25.55 15.26 10.40
C TYR A 78 -24.90 13.87 10.33
N SER A 79 -23.59 13.77 10.63
CA SER A 79 -22.88 12.49 10.72
C SER A 79 -23.27 11.64 11.93
N GLY A 80 -24.13 12.16 12.83
CA GLY A 80 -24.57 11.45 14.03
C GLY A 80 -23.60 11.54 15.22
N ILE A 81 -22.49 12.27 15.09
CA ILE A 81 -21.64 12.61 16.23
C ILE A 81 -22.32 13.69 17.09
N SER A 82 -22.23 13.54 18.41
CA SER A 82 -22.79 14.49 19.36
C SER A 82 -21.96 14.50 20.63
N HIS A 83 -21.90 15.63 21.32
CA HIS A 83 -21.27 15.69 22.64
C HIS A 83 -21.91 14.66 23.58
N PRO A 84 -21.13 13.84 24.33
CA PRO A 84 -19.67 13.92 24.53
C PRO A 84 -18.82 13.15 23.50
N ILE A 85 -19.42 12.31 22.66
CA ILE A 85 -18.70 11.47 21.69
C ILE A 85 -18.58 12.21 20.36
N ALA A 86 -17.53 13.04 20.26
CA ALA A 86 -17.25 13.83 19.05
C ALA A 86 -16.52 13.05 17.94
N TRP A 87 -16.01 11.85 18.22
CA TRP A 87 -15.35 10.98 17.24
C TRP A 87 -16.11 9.67 17.11
N GLY A 88 -16.48 9.32 15.88
CA GLY A 88 -17.17 8.08 15.53
C GLY A 88 -16.60 7.51 14.23
N PHE A 89 -17.48 7.21 13.28
CA PHE A 89 -17.13 6.54 12.03
C PHE A 89 -15.95 7.14 11.27
N TYR A 90 -15.80 8.47 11.23
CA TYR A 90 -14.70 9.09 10.48
C TYR A 90 -13.32 8.72 11.04
N ILE A 91 -13.12 8.87 12.34
CA ILE A 91 -11.82 8.57 12.96
C ILE A 91 -11.58 7.06 13.05
N THR A 92 -12.62 6.26 13.32
CA THR A 92 -12.48 4.80 13.28
C THR A 92 -12.05 4.31 11.89
N ASN A 93 -12.67 4.82 10.82
CA ASN A 93 -12.29 4.47 9.45
C ASN A 93 -10.91 5.03 9.08
N PHE A 94 -10.56 6.24 9.52
CA PHE A 94 -9.22 6.78 9.34
C PHE A 94 -8.15 5.83 9.87
N VAL A 95 -8.26 5.43 11.15
CA VAL A 95 -7.33 4.50 11.81
C VAL A 95 -7.31 3.14 11.10
N PHE A 96 -8.48 2.65 10.68
CA PHE A 96 -8.59 1.39 9.94
C PHE A 96 -7.88 1.44 8.57
N TRP A 97 -8.15 2.47 7.76
CA TRP A 97 -7.58 2.60 6.42
C TRP A 97 -6.08 2.91 6.44
N ILE A 98 -5.62 3.76 7.36
CA ILE A 98 -4.17 3.97 7.53
C ILE A 98 -3.50 2.68 8.03
N GLY A 99 -4.17 1.93 8.91
CA GLY A 99 -3.80 0.58 9.36
C GLY A 99 -3.57 -0.39 8.20
N ILE A 100 -4.55 -0.51 7.30
CA ILE A 100 -4.45 -1.34 6.09
C ILE A 100 -3.24 -0.94 5.24
N GLY A 101 -2.99 0.37 5.12
CA GLY A 101 -1.88 0.90 4.34
C GLY A 101 -0.53 0.31 4.75
N HIS A 102 -0.31 0.04 6.04
CA HIS A 102 0.99 -0.39 6.55
C HIS A 102 1.47 -1.75 6.03
N ALA A 103 0.57 -2.70 5.78
CA ALA A 103 0.98 -4.04 5.35
C ALA A 103 1.67 -4.05 3.97
N GLY A 104 1.24 -3.20 3.04
CA GLY A 104 1.89 -3.15 1.73
C GLY A 104 3.32 -2.63 1.81
N THR A 105 3.55 -1.56 2.56
CA THR A 105 4.91 -1.06 2.85
C THR A 105 5.74 -2.03 3.70
N LEU A 106 5.14 -2.79 4.61
CA LEU A 106 5.83 -3.85 5.32
C LEU A 106 6.34 -4.92 4.34
N ILE A 107 5.47 -5.34 3.41
CA ILE A 107 5.81 -6.36 2.40
C ILE A 107 6.89 -5.86 1.43
N SER A 108 6.78 -4.61 0.98
CA SER A 108 7.70 -4.08 -0.02
C SER A 108 9.01 -3.52 0.53
N ALA A 109 9.03 -3.06 1.79
CA ALA A 109 10.22 -2.51 2.43
C ALA A 109 10.85 -3.46 3.45
N VAL A 110 10.12 -3.89 4.49
CA VAL A 110 10.71 -4.69 5.58
C VAL A 110 11.15 -6.05 5.06
N PHE A 111 10.30 -6.76 4.30
CA PHE A 111 10.69 -8.03 3.70
C PHE A 111 11.73 -7.90 2.58
N TYR A 112 11.87 -6.71 1.98
CA TYR A 112 13.00 -6.42 1.10
C TYR A 112 14.31 -6.37 1.89
N LEU A 113 14.33 -5.66 3.02
CA LEU A 113 15.52 -5.53 3.88
C LEU A 113 15.93 -6.87 4.50
N THR A 114 14.98 -7.72 4.88
CA THR A 114 15.26 -9.07 5.39
C THR A 114 15.53 -10.09 4.27
N ARG A 115 15.54 -9.65 3.00
CA ARG A 115 15.79 -10.48 1.82
C ARG A 115 14.86 -11.69 1.70
N ALA A 116 13.59 -11.53 2.09
CA ALA A 116 12.62 -12.60 1.98
C ALA A 116 12.16 -12.76 0.50
N PRO A 117 12.45 -13.88 -0.17
CA PRO A 117 12.24 -14.02 -1.62
C PRO A 117 10.75 -14.12 -2.01
N TRP A 118 9.92 -14.69 -1.14
CA TRP A 118 8.49 -14.93 -1.37
C TRP A 118 7.67 -13.65 -1.60
N ARG A 119 8.16 -12.50 -1.11
CA ARG A 119 7.48 -11.20 -1.31
C ARG A 119 7.32 -10.87 -2.80
N THR A 120 8.19 -11.41 -3.67
CA THR A 120 8.30 -11.02 -5.09
C THR A 120 7.00 -11.28 -5.86
N ALA A 121 6.21 -12.28 -5.47
CA ALA A 121 4.93 -12.57 -6.12
C ALA A 121 3.81 -11.57 -5.74
N ILE A 122 3.94 -10.85 -4.62
CA ILE A 122 2.83 -10.08 -4.03
C ILE A 122 3.14 -8.61 -3.77
N TYR A 123 4.42 -8.19 -3.79
CA TYR A 123 4.80 -6.84 -3.36
C TYR A 123 4.12 -5.75 -4.18
N ARG A 124 3.94 -5.95 -5.49
CA ARG A 124 3.32 -4.94 -6.36
C ARG A 124 1.85 -4.67 -6.01
N SER A 125 1.06 -5.72 -5.78
CA SER A 125 -0.34 -5.57 -5.39
C SER A 125 -0.46 -5.01 -3.98
N ALA A 126 0.46 -5.38 -3.09
CA ALA A 126 0.51 -4.85 -1.74
C ALA A 126 0.86 -3.34 -1.72
N GLU A 127 1.84 -2.89 -2.50
CA GLU A 127 2.16 -1.46 -2.66
C GLU A 127 0.98 -0.67 -3.24
N ALA A 128 0.32 -1.20 -4.27
CA ALA A 128 -0.87 -0.58 -4.85
C ALA A 128 -1.99 -0.41 -3.79
N MET A 129 -2.22 -1.47 -3.00
CA MET A 129 -3.16 -1.44 -1.89
C MET A 129 -2.80 -0.34 -0.88
N THR A 130 -1.52 -0.20 -0.50
CA THR A 130 -1.09 0.89 0.38
C THR A 130 -1.46 2.25 -0.17
N VAL A 131 -1.12 2.52 -1.44
CA VAL A 131 -1.39 3.83 -2.03
C VAL A 131 -2.89 4.15 -1.97
N PHE A 132 -3.77 3.23 -2.39
CA PHE A 132 -5.21 3.46 -2.34
C PHE A 132 -5.77 3.55 -0.92
N ALA A 133 -5.25 2.74 0.01
CA ALA A 133 -5.66 2.79 1.41
C ALA A 133 -5.28 4.12 2.07
N VAL A 134 -4.07 4.63 1.81
CA VAL A 134 -3.60 5.92 2.33
C VAL A 134 -4.35 7.09 1.71
N PHE A 135 -4.66 7.04 0.41
CA PHE A 135 -5.54 8.05 -0.21
C PHE A 135 -6.91 8.09 0.46
N THR A 136 -7.50 6.92 0.72
CA THR A 136 -8.79 6.80 1.39
C THR A 136 -8.70 7.28 2.85
N ALA A 137 -7.65 6.91 3.56
CA ALA A 137 -7.37 7.37 4.92
C ALA A 137 -7.25 8.91 4.97
N GLY A 138 -6.47 9.51 4.06
CA GLY A 138 -6.23 10.94 4.01
C GLY A 138 -7.48 11.80 3.75
N LEU A 139 -8.55 11.21 3.21
CA LEU A 139 -9.84 11.90 3.09
C LEU A 139 -10.49 12.12 4.46
N PHE A 140 -10.37 11.19 5.39
CA PHE A 140 -11.08 11.23 6.67
C PHE A 140 -10.74 12.43 7.55
N PRO A 141 -9.47 12.81 7.77
CA PRO A 141 -9.12 14.04 8.49
C PRO A 141 -9.72 15.31 7.85
N LEU A 142 -9.86 15.34 6.53
CA LEU A 142 -10.44 16.47 5.80
C LEU A 142 -11.97 16.51 5.89
N VAL A 143 -12.64 15.38 5.79
CA VAL A 143 -14.12 15.34 5.81
C VAL A 143 -14.70 15.40 7.22
N HIS A 144 -13.92 15.04 8.25
CA HIS A 144 -14.43 15.05 9.64
C HIS A 144 -14.44 16.46 10.27
N ILE A 145 -13.62 17.39 9.76
CA ILE A 145 -13.59 18.75 10.30
C ILE A 145 -14.83 19.53 9.87
N GLY A 146 -15.39 20.34 10.78
CA GLY A 146 -16.61 21.10 10.51
C GLY A 146 -16.47 22.20 9.45
N ARG A 147 -15.23 22.60 9.12
CA ARG A 147 -14.93 23.64 8.12
C ARG A 147 -13.80 23.17 7.18
N PRO A 148 -14.08 22.22 6.27
CA PRO A 148 -13.05 21.60 5.43
C PRO A 148 -12.29 22.59 4.55
N TRP A 149 -12.93 23.69 4.12
CA TRP A 149 -12.28 24.74 3.32
C TRP A 149 -11.17 25.50 4.07
N LEU A 150 -11.05 25.38 5.40
CA LEU A 150 -9.94 25.95 6.17
C LEU A 150 -8.79 24.97 6.43
N ALA A 151 -8.83 23.75 5.87
CA ALA A 151 -7.82 22.73 6.10
C ALA A 151 -6.38 23.20 5.77
N PHE A 152 -6.22 24.17 4.86
CA PHE A 152 -4.92 24.75 4.52
C PHE A 152 -4.20 25.40 5.72
N TRP A 153 -4.91 25.77 6.79
CA TRP A 153 -4.32 26.30 8.03
C TRP A 153 -3.55 25.24 8.84
N LEU A 154 -3.69 23.96 8.51
CA LEU A 154 -2.92 22.88 9.12
C LEU A 154 -1.47 22.82 8.56
N ILE A 155 -1.19 23.50 7.47
CA ILE A 155 0.14 23.53 6.85
C ILE A 155 0.94 24.71 7.43
N PRO A 156 2.19 24.52 7.86
CA PRO A 156 3.04 25.60 8.35
C PRO A 156 3.60 26.41 7.16
N TYR A 157 2.90 27.47 6.75
CA TYR A 157 3.39 28.38 5.73
C TYR A 157 3.34 29.85 6.20
N PRO A 158 4.30 30.69 5.77
CA PRO A 158 4.28 32.12 6.07
C PRO A 158 3.00 32.75 5.52
N ASN A 159 2.29 33.49 6.37
CA ASN A 159 1.09 34.24 6.00
C ASN A 159 1.21 35.68 6.47
N GLU A 160 0.37 36.55 5.92
CA GLU A 160 0.32 37.99 6.22
C GLU A 160 0.12 38.29 7.72
N ARG A 161 -0.45 37.33 8.46
CA ARG A 161 -0.76 37.47 9.89
C ARG A 161 0.35 36.93 10.79
N MET A 162 1.43 36.39 10.23
CA MET A 162 2.53 35.74 10.97
C MET A 162 2.05 34.66 11.96
N LEU A 163 0.92 34.02 11.66
CA LEU A 163 0.34 32.97 12.48
C LEU A 163 0.96 31.61 12.13
N TRP A 164 1.16 30.77 13.13
CA TRP A 164 1.73 29.42 12.96
C TRP A 164 0.86 28.37 13.64
N VAL A 165 1.05 27.12 13.22
CA VAL A 165 0.40 25.94 13.80
C VAL A 165 1.01 25.56 15.15
N ASN A 166 0.23 24.87 15.99
CA ASN A 166 0.70 24.34 17.26
C ASN A 166 1.31 22.94 17.09
N PHE A 167 2.65 22.86 17.13
CA PHE A 167 3.41 21.62 17.00
C PHE A 167 3.32 20.66 18.20
N LYS A 168 2.50 20.96 19.22
CA LYS A 168 2.27 20.03 20.35
C LYS A 168 1.04 19.15 20.16
N SER A 169 0.22 19.40 19.14
CA SER A 169 -1.00 18.64 18.90
C SER A 169 -0.70 17.37 18.11
N PRO A 170 -1.08 16.17 18.61
CA PRO A 170 -0.97 14.92 17.86
C PRO A 170 -1.69 14.95 16.51
N LEU A 171 -2.85 15.61 16.44
CA LEU A 171 -3.60 15.81 15.18
C LEU A 171 -2.79 16.56 14.11
N LEU A 172 -1.89 17.46 14.50
CA LEU A 172 -1.00 18.12 13.55
C LEU A 172 0.12 17.18 13.11
N TRP A 173 0.66 16.35 14.01
CA TRP A 173 1.63 15.33 13.65
C TRP A 173 1.06 14.34 12.65
N ASP A 174 -0.23 14.01 12.77
CA ASP A 174 -0.99 13.21 11.81
C ASP A 174 -0.98 13.79 10.40
N VAL A 175 -1.14 15.11 10.26
CA VAL A 175 -1.03 15.79 8.95
C VAL A 175 0.35 15.54 8.33
N PHE A 176 1.44 15.68 9.09
CA PHE A 176 2.78 15.39 8.59
C PHE A 176 3.03 13.89 8.35
N ALA A 177 2.57 13.03 9.25
CA ALA A 177 2.73 11.59 9.16
C ALA A 177 2.04 11.05 7.90
N VAL A 178 0.76 11.37 7.71
CA VAL A 178 -0.03 10.91 6.56
C VAL A 178 0.50 11.50 5.25
N THR A 179 0.81 12.80 5.20
CA THR A 179 1.34 13.42 3.96
C THR A 179 2.71 12.89 3.57
N THR A 180 3.61 12.69 4.54
CA THR A 180 4.92 12.09 4.31
C THR A 180 4.78 10.62 3.89
N TYR A 181 3.92 9.86 4.58
CA TYR A 181 3.66 8.47 4.27
C TYR A 181 3.05 8.28 2.88
N MET A 182 2.07 9.11 2.52
CA MET A 182 1.48 9.13 1.19
C MET A 182 2.54 9.44 0.13
N SER A 183 3.34 10.49 0.34
CA SER A 183 4.38 10.90 -0.62
C SER A 183 5.42 9.81 -0.83
N VAL A 184 5.95 9.24 0.25
CA VAL A 184 6.94 8.15 0.18
C VAL A 184 6.34 6.90 -0.46
N SER A 185 5.10 6.53 -0.10
CA SER A 185 4.44 5.34 -0.66
C SER A 185 4.17 5.48 -2.16
N ILE A 186 3.71 6.65 -2.61
CA ILE A 186 3.50 6.94 -4.03
C ILE A 186 4.83 6.92 -4.77
N MET A 187 5.86 7.58 -4.25
CA MET A 187 7.20 7.58 -4.88
C MET A 187 7.78 6.17 -4.97
N PHE A 188 7.64 5.37 -3.91
CA PHE A 188 8.15 4.01 -3.88
C PHE A 188 7.41 3.09 -4.86
N PHE A 189 6.07 3.22 -4.93
CA PHE A 189 5.26 2.50 -5.90
C PHE A 189 5.58 2.90 -7.35
N ILE A 190 5.70 4.21 -7.63
CA ILE A 190 6.09 4.71 -8.96
C ILE A 190 7.48 4.21 -9.34
N LEU A 191 8.46 4.32 -8.43
CA LEU A 191 9.82 3.83 -8.67
C LEU A 191 9.78 2.37 -9.11
N GLY A 192 9.07 1.53 -8.35
CA GLY A 192 8.90 0.13 -8.68
C GLY A 192 8.25 -0.08 -10.05
N LEU A 193 7.27 0.72 -10.44
CA LEU A 193 6.55 0.58 -11.71
C LEU A 193 7.36 0.99 -12.95
N ILE A 194 8.45 1.74 -12.82
CA ILE A 194 9.21 2.27 -13.98
C ILE A 194 9.62 1.15 -14.96
N PRO A 195 10.25 0.03 -14.53
CA PRO A 195 10.60 -1.06 -15.44
C PRO A 195 9.36 -1.75 -16.04
N ASP A 196 8.29 -1.93 -15.26
CA ASP A 196 7.04 -2.57 -15.71
C ASP A 196 6.36 -1.73 -16.80
N LEU A 197 6.35 -0.40 -16.65
CA LEU A 197 5.82 0.53 -17.63
C LEU A 197 6.66 0.56 -18.92
N ALA A 198 7.96 0.33 -18.83
CA ALA A 198 8.83 0.20 -19.99
C ALA A 198 8.50 -1.06 -20.80
N ILE A 199 8.25 -2.18 -20.13
CA ILE A 199 7.77 -3.42 -20.75
C ILE A 199 6.44 -3.17 -21.47
N LEU A 200 5.49 -2.50 -20.81
CA LEU A 200 4.19 -2.16 -21.39
C LEU A 200 4.31 -1.27 -22.63
N ARG A 201 5.20 -0.28 -22.60
CA ARG A 201 5.52 0.60 -23.73
C ARG A 201 6.04 -0.19 -24.93
N ASP A 202 7.06 -1.00 -24.70
CA ASP A 202 7.78 -1.73 -25.76
C ASP A 202 6.88 -2.79 -26.39
N GLU A 203 6.09 -3.49 -25.57
CA GLU A 203 5.12 -4.47 -26.03
C GLU A 203 3.95 -3.82 -26.79
N ALA A 204 3.45 -2.69 -26.33
CA ALA A 204 2.41 -1.96 -27.04
C ALA A 204 2.90 -1.47 -28.42
N ALA A 205 4.16 -1.04 -28.51
CA ALA A 205 4.78 -0.67 -29.78
C ALA A 205 4.92 -1.89 -30.70
N ARG A 206 5.40 -3.03 -30.18
CA ARG A 206 5.54 -4.30 -30.92
C ARG A 206 4.20 -4.78 -31.50
N LYS A 207 3.11 -4.66 -30.72
CA LYS A 207 1.74 -5.02 -31.14
C LYS A 207 1.05 -3.95 -31.99
N GLY A 208 1.76 -2.88 -32.40
CA GLY A 208 1.21 -1.80 -33.24
C GLY A 208 0.22 -0.85 -32.54
N LYS A 209 0.05 -0.95 -31.22
CA LYS A 209 -0.87 -0.13 -30.41
C LYS A 209 -0.22 1.23 -30.07
N LYS A 210 0.03 2.06 -31.10
CA LYS A 210 0.77 3.33 -30.99
C LYS A 210 0.26 4.27 -29.89
N LEU A 211 -1.05 4.38 -29.71
CA LEU A 211 -1.64 5.22 -28.66
C LEU A 211 -1.27 4.73 -27.25
N LYS A 212 -1.33 3.43 -27.00
CA LYS A 212 -0.94 2.86 -25.69
C LYS A 212 0.55 3.05 -25.43
N ALA A 213 1.39 2.83 -26.44
CA ALA A 213 2.83 3.06 -26.35
C ALA A 213 3.16 4.52 -26.03
N LEU A 214 2.44 5.48 -26.64
CA LEU A 214 2.59 6.91 -26.35
C LEU A 214 2.20 7.27 -24.90
N LEU A 215 1.16 6.63 -24.35
CA LEU A 215 0.74 6.84 -22.96
C LEU A 215 1.75 6.28 -21.94
N TYR A 216 2.32 5.10 -22.21
CA TYR A 216 3.31 4.47 -21.32
C TYR A 216 4.71 5.09 -21.43
N ALA A 217 5.06 5.71 -22.56
CA ALA A 217 6.37 6.32 -22.79
C ALA A 217 6.82 7.33 -21.72
N PRO A 218 6.01 8.35 -21.34
CA PRO A 218 6.40 9.28 -20.28
C PRO A 218 6.45 8.61 -18.91
N MET A 219 5.56 7.63 -18.65
CA MET A 219 5.52 6.93 -17.37
C MET A 219 6.74 6.01 -17.16
N ALA A 220 7.31 5.49 -18.24
CA ALA A 220 8.54 4.69 -18.22
C ALA A 220 9.82 5.52 -18.03
N LEU A 221 9.76 6.85 -17.98
CA LEU A 221 10.91 7.74 -17.73
C LEU A 221 12.17 7.41 -18.54
N ALA A 222 12.00 7.12 -19.83
CA ALA A 222 13.08 6.71 -20.74
C ALA A 222 13.92 5.51 -20.24
N TRP A 223 13.30 4.61 -19.49
CA TRP A 223 13.90 3.35 -19.06
C TRP A 223 14.24 2.47 -20.28
N ARG A 224 15.49 2.00 -20.31
CA ARG A 224 16.06 1.13 -21.36
C ARG A 224 16.63 -0.17 -20.78
N GLY A 225 16.68 -0.32 -19.46
CA GLY A 225 17.23 -1.49 -18.79
C GLY A 225 18.76 -1.60 -18.89
N THR A 226 19.48 -0.48 -19.05
CA THR A 226 20.96 -0.52 -19.08
C THR A 226 21.53 -0.88 -17.70
N ASN A 227 22.75 -1.42 -17.67
CA ASN A 227 23.42 -1.77 -16.41
C ASN A 227 23.47 -0.58 -15.43
N HIS A 228 23.79 0.61 -15.94
CA HIS A 228 23.82 1.83 -15.13
C HIS A 228 22.46 2.14 -14.48
N GLN A 229 21.36 2.00 -15.23
CA GLN A 229 20.00 2.20 -14.70
C GLN A 229 19.66 1.19 -13.60
N TRP A 230 20.00 -0.09 -13.79
CA TRP A 230 19.75 -1.14 -12.81
C TRP A 230 20.53 -0.94 -11.50
N VAL A 231 21.81 -0.57 -11.57
CA VAL A 231 22.61 -0.30 -10.37
C VAL A 231 22.01 0.83 -9.52
N HIS A 232 21.57 1.92 -10.15
CA HIS A 232 20.94 3.04 -9.44
C HIS A 232 19.54 2.68 -8.94
N TYR A 233 18.76 1.95 -9.73
CA TYR A 233 17.44 1.48 -9.32
C TYR A 233 17.51 0.60 -8.05
N MET A 234 18.41 -0.38 -8.03
CA MET A 234 18.55 -1.27 -6.87
C MET A 234 18.98 -0.50 -5.62
N ARG A 235 19.93 0.44 -5.75
CA ARG A 235 20.35 1.30 -4.63
C ARG A 235 19.24 2.24 -4.17
N GLY A 236 18.51 2.84 -5.11
CA GLY A 236 17.36 3.69 -4.82
C GLY A 236 16.28 2.92 -4.07
N TYR A 237 15.90 1.75 -4.57
CA TYR A 237 14.92 0.89 -3.92
C TYR A 237 15.34 0.51 -2.49
N LEU A 238 16.62 0.18 -2.27
CA LEU A 238 17.16 -0.10 -0.94
C LEU A 238 17.04 1.09 0.02
N ILE A 239 17.38 2.30 -0.45
CA ILE A 239 17.27 3.52 0.36
C ILE A 239 15.81 3.81 0.71
N PHE A 240 14.89 3.70 -0.26
CA PHE A 240 13.46 3.87 0.01
C PHE A 240 12.95 2.82 1.00
N ALA A 241 13.36 1.55 0.87
CA ALA A 241 12.97 0.52 1.82
C ALA A 241 13.50 0.82 3.24
N ALA A 242 14.75 1.29 3.35
CA ALA A 242 15.36 1.68 4.63
C ALA A 242 14.65 2.88 5.29
N LEU A 243 14.19 3.86 4.50
CA LEU A 243 13.47 5.04 5.00
C LEU A 243 11.98 4.74 5.28
N ALA A 244 11.34 3.92 4.45
CA ALA A 244 9.94 3.56 4.60
C ALA A 244 9.70 2.69 5.85
N THR A 245 10.68 1.86 6.24
CA THR A 245 10.57 0.99 7.41
C THR A 245 10.28 1.76 8.71
N PRO A 246 11.12 2.71 9.18
CA PRO A 246 10.80 3.50 10.37
C PRO A 246 9.57 4.39 10.19
N LEU A 247 9.27 4.80 8.95
CA LEU A 247 8.06 5.57 8.64
C LEU A 247 6.79 4.74 8.94
N VAL A 248 6.75 3.46 8.58
CA VAL A 248 5.64 2.55 8.88
C VAL A 248 5.37 2.46 10.38
N PHE A 249 6.42 2.28 11.19
CA PHE A 249 6.29 2.20 12.64
C PHE A 249 5.89 3.54 13.27
N SER A 250 6.45 4.65 12.80
CA SER A 250 6.19 5.98 13.37
C SER A 250 4.79 6.50 13.03
N VAL A 251 4.31 6.35 11.79
CA VAL A 251 3.00 6.89 11.36
C VAL A 251 1.86 6.29 12.18
N HIS A 252 1.81 4.97 12.35
CA HIS A 252 0.74 4.36 13.13
C HIS A 252 0.90 4.59 14.64
N SER A 253 2.13 4.83 15.11
CA SER A 253 2.37 5.28 16.48
C SER A 253 1.85 6.69 16.71
N ILE A 254 2.03 7.61 15.76
CA ILE A 254 1.51 8.99 15.83
C ILE A 254 -0.03 8.97 15.88
N VAL A 255 -0.66 8.19 15.00
CA VAL A 255 -2.13 8.00 15.01
C VAL A 255 -2.61 7.45 16.36
N SER A 256 -1.83 6.57 17.00
CA SER A 256 -2.17 6.06 18.34
C SER A 256 -2.07 7.14 19.43
N TRP A 257 -1.17 8.12 19.26
CA TRP A 257 -0.94 9.18 20.23
C TRP A 257 -2.07 10.21 20.28
N ASP A 258 -2.89 10.31 19.23
CA ASP A 258 -4.17 11.04 19.27
C ASP A 258 -5.07 10.58 20.41
N PHE A 259 -5.03 9.27 20.71
CA PHE A 259 -5.76 8.67 21.81
C PHE A 259 -4.92 8.67 23.08
N ALA A 260 -3.68 8.15 23.01
CA ALA A 260 -2.84 7.89 24.18
C ALA A 260 -2.48 9.14 24.99
N MET A 261 -2.39 10.31 24.33
CA MET A 261 -2.08 11.58 24.98
C MET A 261 -3.32 12.28 25.58
N SER A 262 -4.52 11.75 25.34
CA SER A 262 -5.74 12.21 25.98
C SER A 262 -5.74 11.89 27.47
N SER A 263 -6.50 12.67 28.26
CA SER A 263 -6.78 12.39 29.68
C SER A 263 -7.99 11.48 29.88
N VAL A 264 -8.65 11.02 28.80
CA VAL A 264 -9.81 10.14 28.86
C VAL A 264 -9.41 8.77 29.44
N PRO A 265 -10.08 8.29 30.51
CA PRO A 265 -9.84 6.96 31.05
C PRO A 265 -10.00 5.88 29.97
N GLY A 266 -9.05 4.94 29.92
CA GLY A 266 -8.98 3.90 28.90
C GLY A 266 -8.22 4.29 27.64
N TRP A 267 -8.03 5.58 27.36
CA TRP A 267 -7.14 6.04 26.28
C TRP A 267 -5.75 6.37 26.79
N HIS A 268 -5.64 6.98 27.98
CA HIS A 268 -4.34 7.35 28.55
C HIS A 268 -3.50 6.11 28.95
N THR A 269 -2.68 5.60 28.02
CA THR A 269 -1.79 4.46 28.26
C THR A 269 -0.58 4.48 27.33
N THR A 270 0.54 3.95 27.81
CA THR A 270 1.82 3.97 27.09
C THR A 270 1.96 2.83 26.06
N ILE A 271 1.10 1.81 26.13
CA ILE A 271 1.19 0.63 25.26
C ILE A 271 0.56 0.82 23.87
N PHE A 272 -0.21 1.90 23.66
CA PHE A 272 -0.99 2.09 22.45
C PHE A 272 -0.15 2.15 21.17
N ALA A 273 0.99 2.83 21.16
CA ALA A 273 1.84 2.90 19.97
C ALA A 273 2.24 1.53 19.40
N PRO A 274 2.93 0.64 20.15
CA PRO A 274 3.26 -0.69 19.63
C PRO A 274 2.01 -1.56 19.42
N TYR A 275 0.95 -1.40 20.22
CA TYR A 275 -0.28 -2.18 20.06
C TYR A 275 -1.01 -1.84 18.75
N PHE A 276 -1.16 -0.56 18.44
CA PHE A 276 -1.78 -0.09 17.20
C PHE A 276 -0.96 -0.57 16.00
N VAL A 277 0.38 -0.45 16.04
CA VAL A 277 1.25 -0.96 14.96
C VAL A 277 1.03 -2.46 14.72
N ALA A 278 0.95 -3.27 15.78
CA ALA A 278 0.65 -4.69 15.64
C ALA A 278 -0.74 -4.92 15.02
N GLY A 279 -1.74 -4.13 15.41
CA GLY A 279 -3.08 -4.13 14.82
C GLY A 279 -3.08 -3.74 13.34
N ALA A 280 -2.26 -2.77 12.92
CA ALA A 280 -2.08 -2.37 11.53
C ALA A 280 -1.48 -3.49 10.69
N ILE A 281 -0.46 -4.17 11.20
CA ILE A 281 0.13 -5.33 10.54
C ILE A 281 -0.92 -6.44 10.38
N PHE A 282 -1.66 -6.75 11.45
CA PHE A 282 -2.69 -7.77 11.44
C PHE A 282 -3.83 -7.47 10.44
N SER A 283 -4.41 -6.27 10.52
CA SER A 283 -5.50 -5.84 9.64
C SER A 283 -5.06 -5.70 8.18
N GLY A 284 -3.88 -5.13 7.95
CA GLY A 284 -3.35 -4.96 6.60
C GLY A 284 -3.00 -6.29 5.93
N LEU A 285 -2.37 -7.24 6.62
CA LEU A 285 -2.11 -8.59 6.07
C LEU A 285 -3.42 -9.32 5.75
N SER A 286 -4.43 -9.17 6.62
CA SER A 286 -5.77 -9.72 6.38
C SER A 286 -6.42 -9.13 5.12
N MET A 287 -6.27 -7.83 4.90
CA MET A 287 -6.75 -7.16 3.68
C MET A 287 -5.99 -7.61 2.43
N VAL A 288 -4.66 -7.76 2.51
CA VAL A 288 -3.86 -8.32 1.41
C VAL A 288 -4.39 -9.69 1.01
N LEU A 289 -4.69 -10.57 1.97
CA LEU A 289 -5.28 -11.89 1.68
C LEU A 289 -6.68 -11.77 1.05
N THR A 290 -7.52 -10.88 1.57
CA THR A 290 -8.88 -10.67 1.04
C THR A 290 -8.87 -10.18 -0.41
N VAL A 291 -7.84 -9.43 -0.81
CA VAL A 291 -7.65 -8.96 -2.19
C VAL A 291 -6.98 -10.03 -3.06
N LEU A 292 -5.90 -10.65 -2.56
CA LEU A 292 -5.10 -11.60 -3.35
C LEU A 292 -5.81 -12.92 -3.62
N ILE A 293 -6.60 -13.44 -2.68
CA ILE A 293 -7.29 -14.74 -2.86
C ILE A 293 -8.26 -14.70 -4.05
N PRO A 294 -9.17 -13.72 -4.18
CA PRO A 294 -10.01 -13.57 -5.37
C PRO A 294 -9.21 -13.28 -6.64
N ILE A 295 -8.20 -12.39 -6.58
CA ILE A 295 -7.36 -12.06 -7.75
C ILE A 295 -6.67 -13.32 -8.29
N ARG A 296 -6.11 -14.15 -7.40
CA ARG A 296 -5.47 -15.42 -7.73
C ARG A 296 -6.41 -16.34 -8.50
N ALA A 297 -7.67 -16.43 -8.11
CA ALA A 297 -8.66 -17.27 -8.77
C ALA A 297 -9.16 -16.67 -10.10
N VAL A 298 -9.43 -15.37 -10.15
CA VAL A 298 -10.00 -14.68 -11.32
C VAL A 298 -8.99 -14.59 -12.47
N PHE A 299 -7.72 -14.31 -12.15
CA PHE A 299 -6.65 -14.13 -13.14
C PHE A 299 -5.79 -15.39 -13.35
N GLY A 300 -6.06 -16.49 -12.64
CA GLY A 300 -5.32 -17.73 -12.84
C GLY A 300 -3.87 -17.67 -12.36
N LEU A 301 -3.59 -16.97 -11.25
CA LEU A 301 -2.22 -16.75 -10.75
C LEU A 301 -1.75 -17.84 -9.77
N GLN A 302 -2.29 -19.05 -9.85
CA GLN A 302 -1.99 -20.12 -8.90
C GLN A 302 -0.52 -20.56 -8.91
N ASP A 303 0.13 -20.44 -10.08
CA ASP A 303 1.53 -20.81 -10.30
C ASP A 303 2.51 -19.77 -9.73
N TYR A 304 2.07 -18.51 -9.57
CA TYR A 304 2.87 -17.39 -9.04
C TYR A 304 2.62 -17.13 -7.56
N ILE A 305 1.35 -17.12 -7.15
CA ILE A 305 0.92 -16.92 -5.76
C ILE A 305 0.61 -18.29 -5.19
N THR A 306 1.63 -18.94 -4.63
CA THR A 306 1.57 -20.31 -4.14
C THR A 306 1.07 -20.39 -2.70
N ASN A 307 0.63 -21.59 -2.30
CA ASN A 307 0.26 -21.89 -0.91
C ASN A 307 1.47 -22.33 -0.06
N HIS A 308 2.66 -22.39 -0.67
CA HIS A 308 3.90 -22.86 -0.06
C HIS A 308 5.00 -21.82 -0.33
N VAL A 309 5.90 -21.64 0.63
CA VAL A 309 7.07 -20.74 0.56
C VAL A 309 8.29 -21.52 0.14
#